data_AF-A0A962HAY3-F1
#
_entry.id   AF-A0A962HAY3-F1
#
_cell.length_a   1.000
_cell.length_b   1.000
_cell.length_c   1.000
_cell.angle_alpha   90.00
_cell.angle_beta   90.00
_cell.angle_gamma   90.00
#
_symmetry.space_group_name_H-M   'P 1'
#
loop_
_entity.id
_entity.type
_entity.pdbx_description
1 polymer ?
#
loop_
_entity_poly.entity_id
_entity_poly.type
_entity_poly.pdbx_seq_one_letter_code
_entity_poly.pdbx_strand_id
1 'polypeptide(L)'
;RVESYQAEHNRIPSLSDLMVIMALGLGATGLAHAVAEPLVTWIASLPPEWRLQDYSLTSRFFWITVTATTVGLCLSFTKARSLEGAGASKVGSVMLYVLVATIGMHMDLGALLDRPWLFALGGIWISVHAALMLIVAKLIRAPLFFMAVGSQANIGGAASAPVIASAFHPALAPVGVLLAVLGYALGTYCAYLAGLVLQAMAG
;
A
#
# COMPACT_ATOMS: atom_id res chain seq x y z
N ARG A 1 4.90 11.60 -21.22
CA ARG A 1 3.91 10.79 -21.97
C ARG A 1 2.53 10.80 -21.32
N VAL A 2 2.42 10.59 -19.99
CA VAL A 2 1.15 10.80 -19.24
C VAL A 2 0.89 12.28 -18.98
N GLU A 3 1.88 13.06 -18.54
CA GLU A 3 1.74 14.53 -18.40
C GLU A 3 1.42 15.24 -19.71
N SER A 4 2.04 14.82 -20.82
CA SER A 4 1.71 15.33 -22.15
C SER A 4 0.29 14.95 -22.57
N TYR A 5 -0.18 13.74 -22.21
CA TYR A 5 -1.57 13.33 -22.45
C TYR A 5 -2.55 14.14 -21.58
N GLN A 6 -2.21 14.42 -20.32
CA GLN A 6 -3.03 15.26 -19.43
C GLN A 6 -3.08 16.72 -19.90
N ALA A 7 -1.97 17.29 -20.36
CA ALA A 7 -1.95 18.65 -20.89
C ALA A 7 -2.77 18.79 -22.18
N GLU A 8 -2.79 17.74 -23.01
CA GLU A 8 -3.45 17.72 -24.32
C GLU A 8 -4.92 17.26 -24.23
N HIS A 9 -5.32 16.53 -23.18
CA HIS A 9 -6.66 15.95 -23.01
C HIS A 9 -7.39 16.41 -21.74
N ASN A 10 -6.84 17.37 -20.99
CA ASN A 10 -7.53 17.94 -19.82
C ASN A 10 -8.83 18.59 -20.27
N ARG A 11 -9.94 18.14 -19.70
CA ARG A 11 -11.26 18.74 -19.92
C ARG A 11 -11.97 18.96 -18.59
N ILE A 12 -12.89 19.91 -18.57
CA ILE A 12 -13.76 20.12 -17.42
C ILE A 12 -14.65 18.87 -17.27
N PRO A 13 -14.61 18.16 -16.13
CA PRO A 13 -15.41 16.97 -15.94
C PRO A 13 -16.89 17.31 -15.88
N SER A 14 -17.71 16.56 -16.62
CA SER A 14 -19.15 16.56 -16.42
C SER A 14 -19.56 15.69 -15.23
N LEU A 15 -20.79 15.86 -14.72
CA LEU A 15 -21.33 14.96 -13.70
C LEU A 15 -21.29 13.50 -14.17
N SER A 16 -21.61 13.25 -15.46
CA SER A 16 -21.53 11.91 -16.04
C SER A 16 -20.13 11.32 -15.97
N ASP A 17 -19.09 12.13 -16.23
CA ASP A 17 -17.71 11.65 -16.15
C ASP A 17 -17.35 11.24 -14.72
N LEU A 18 -17.72 12.06 -13.73
CA LEU A 18 -17.49 11.74 -12.32
C LEU A 18 -18.25 10.48 -11.88
N MET A 19 -19.51 10.33 -12.30
CA MET A 19 -20.30 9.15 -11.99
C MET A 19 -19.71 7.88 -12.61
N VAL A 20 -19.21 7.94 -13.84
CA VAL A 20 -18.55 6.81 -14.51
C VAL A 20 -17.22 6.48 -13.84
N ILE A 21 -16.42 7.48 -13.49
CA ILE A 21 -15.16 7.29 -12.74
C ILE A 21 -15.44 6.56 -11.41
N MET A 22 -16.44 7.03 -10.66
CA MET A 22 -16.84 6.41 -9.40
C MET A 22 -17.39 5.00 -9.60
N ALA A 23 -18.24 4.78 -10.61
CA ALA A 23 -18.81 3.46 -10.91
C ALA A 23 -17.73 2.45 -11.31
N LEU A 24 -16.76 2.84 -12.13
CA LEU A 24 -15.65 1.97 -12.51
C LEU A 24 -14.71 1.72 -11.34
N GLY A 25 -14.39 2.75 -10.55
CA GLY A 25 -13.54 2.62 -9.36
C GLY A 25 -14.16 1.69 -8.32
N LEU A 26 -15.37 2.01 -7.86
CA LEU A 26 -16.08 1.21 -6.87
C LEU A 26 -16.48 -0.18 -7.40
N GLY A 27 -16.84 -0.29 -8.67
CA GLY A 27 -17.16 -1.56 -9.32
C GLY A 27 -15.93 -2.48 -9.41
N ALA A 28 -14.77 -1.94 -9.79
CA ALA A 28 -13.51 -2.68 -9.80
C ALA A 28 -13.09 -3.10 -8.38
N THR A 29 -13.25 -2.22 -7.38
CA THR A 29 -13.00 -2.55 -5.98
C THR A 29 -13.96 -3.63 -5.47
N GLY A 30 -15.26 -3.53 -5.76
CA GLY A 30 -16.25 -4.53 -5.40
C GLY A 30 -15.95 -5.89 -6.01
N LEU A 31 -15.58 -5.92 -7.30
CA LEU A 31 -15.12 -7.14 -7.98
C LEU A 31 -13.86 -7.71 -7.31
N ALA A 32 -12.89 -6.87 -6.97
CA ALA A 32 -11.67 -7.29 -6.28
C ALA A 32 -11.97 -7.91 -4.91
N HIS A 33 -12.90 -7.34 -4.14
CA HIS A 33 -13.36 -7.93 -2.87
C HIS A 33 -14.07 -9.27 -3.06
N ALA A 34 -14.92 -9.38 -4.10
CA ALA A 34 -15.66 -10.60 -4.41
C ALA A 34 -14.74 -11.74 -4.90
N VAL A 35 -13.64 -11.42 -5.59
CA VAL A 35 -12.64 -12.40 -6.04
C VAL A 35 -11.68 -12.76 -4.92
N ALA A 36 -11.25 -11.80 -4.10
CA ALA A 36 -10.23 -12.03 -3.08
C ALA A 36 -10.67 -13.04 -2.01
N GLU A 37 -11.94 -13.03 -1.60
CA GLU A 37 -12.41 -13.90 -0.52
C GLU A 37 -12.42 -15.39 -0.90
N PRO A 38 -13.06 -15.83 -2.01
CA PRO A 38 -12.96 -17.22 -2.46
C PRO A 38 -11.52 -17.67 -2.73
N LEU A 39 -10.69 -16.77 -3.25
CA LEU A 39 -9.31 -17.07 -3.61
C LEU A 39 -8.45 -17.28 -2.36
N VAL A 40 -8.61 -16.44 -1.33
CA VAL A 40 -7.95 -16.65 -0.02
C VAL A 40 -8.45 -17.92 0.66
N THR A 41 -9.76 -18.20 0.65
CA THR A 41 -10.30 -19.44 1.22
C THR A 41 -9.74 -20.67 0.51
N TRP A 42 -9.66 -20.65 -0.82
CA TRP A 42 -9.05 -21.72 -1.58
C TRP A 42 -7.56 -21.88 -1.26
N ILE A 43 -6.79 -20.79 -1.20
CA ILE A 43 -5.37 -20.83 -0.80
C ILE A 43 -5.21 -21.39 0.61
N ALA A 44 -6.09 -21.02 1.54
CA ALA A 44 -6.05 -21.52 2.91
C ALA A 44 -6.41 -23.01 3.04
N SER A 45 -7.12 -23.57 2.05
CA SER A 45 -7.44 -25.01 1.99
C SER A 45 -6.30 -25.88 1.44
N LEU A 46 -5.25 -25.26 0.87
CA LEU A 46 -4.07 -25.97 0.37
C LEU A 46 -3.22 -26.52 1.54
N PRO A 47 -2.34 -27.52 1.27
CA PRO A 47 -1.55 -28.17 2.31
C PRO A 47 -0.79 -27.15 3.19
N PRO A 48 -0.91 -27.24 4.53
CA PRO A 48 -0.22 -26.33 5.46
C PRO A 48 1.31 -26.37 5.32
N GLU A 49 1.84 -27.49 4.81
CA GLU A 49 3.26 -27.71 4.53
C GLU A 49 3.84 -26.66 3.56
N TRP A 50 3.01 -26.05 2.72
CA TRP A 50 3.44 -25.04 1.76
C TRP A 50 3.63 -23.65 2.37
N ARG A 51 3.22 -23.45 3.63
CA ARG A 51 3.44 -22.22 4.40
C ARG A 51 3.06 -20.92 3.65
N LEU A 52 1.99 -20.98 2.86
CA LEU A 52 1.54 -19.87 1.99
C LEU A 52 1.18 -18.59 2.77
N GLN A 53 0.83 -18.73 4.05
CA GLN A 53 0.58 -17.62 4.97
C GLN A 53 1.82 -16.73 5.15
N ASP A 54 3.01 -17.35 5.20
CA ASP A 54 4.26 -16.63 5.43
C ASP A 54 4.63 -15.73 4.23
N TYR A 55 4.14 -16.08 3.03
CA TYR A 55 4.30 -15.29 1.81
C TYR A 55 3.19 -14.23 1.62
N SER A 56 2.36 -14.00 2.64
CA SER A 56 1.17 -13.13 2.57
C SER A 56 0.15 -13.54 1.50
N LEU A 57 0.20 -14.78 0.99
CA LEU A 57 -0.73 -15.25 -0.04
C LEU A 57 -2.13 -15.53 0.51
N THR A 58 -2.29 -15.62 1.83
CA THR A 58 -3.59 -15.61 2.52
C THR A 58 -4.06 -14.20 2.87
N SER A 59 -3.30 -13.15 2.51
CA SER A 59 -3.72 -11.77 2.75
C SER A 59 -4.81 -11.37 1.76
N ARG A 60 -6.01 -11.10 2.29
CA ARG A 60 -7.12 -10.55 1.51
C ARG A 60 -6.72 -9.24 0.81
N PHE A 61 -5.98 -8.39 1.52
CA PHE A 61 -5.54 -7.11 1.01
C PHE A 61 -4.57 -7.23 -0.18
N PHE A 62 -3.69 -8.23 -0.17
CA PHE A 62 -2.81 -8.52 -1.31
C PHE A 62 -3.62 -8.82 -2.57
N TRP A 63 -4.59 -9.74 -2.48
CA TRP A 63 -5.41 -10.12 -3.63
C TRP A 63 -6.36 -9.02 -4.09
N ILE A 64 -6.92 -8.23 -3.18
CA ILE A 64 -7.69 -7.03 -3.56
C ILE A 64 -6.83 -6.10 -4.41
N THR A 65 -5.59 -5.85 -4.00
CA THR A 65 -4.66 -4.97 -4.71
C THR A 65 -4.30 -5.53 -6.07
N VAL A 66 -3.91 -6.81 -6.14
CA VAL A 66 -3.54 -7.47 -7.39
C VAL A 66 -4.71 -7.43 -8.36
N THR A 67 -5.91 -7.87 -7.95
CA THR A 67 -7.09 -7.88 -8.81
C THR A 67 -7.51 -6.48 -9.26
N ALA A 68 -7.58 -5.51 -8.34
CA ALA A 68 -7.95 -4.13 -8.69
C ALA A 68 -6.95 -3.51 -9.67
N THR A 69 -5.66 -3.78 -9.50
CA THR A 69 -4.60 -3.28 -10.40
C THR A 69 -4.69 -3.95 -11.77
N THR A 70 -4.92 -5.27 -11.82
CA THR A 70 -5.13 -5.99 -13.08
C THR A 70 -6.34 -5.44 -13.83
N VAL A 71 -7.47 -5.24 -13.15
CA VAL A 71 -8.66 -4.64 -13.77
C VAL A 71 -8.37 -3.22 -14.27
N GLY A 72 -7.74 -2.37 -13.46
CA GLY A 72 -7.37 -1.02 -13.86
C GLY A 72 -6.42 -0.99 -15.07
N LEU A 73 -5.44 -1.89 -15.10
CA LEU A 73 -4.51 -2.04 -16.23
C LEU A 73 -5.25 -2.53 -17.48
N CYS A 74 -6.13 -3.53 -17.37
CA CYS A 74 -6.97 -3.97 -18.47
C CYS A 74 -7.84 -2.83 -19.02
N LEU A 75 -8.48 -2.05 -18.13
CA LEU A 75 -9.28 -0.88 -18.52
C LEU A 75 -8.45 0.20 -19.21
N SER A 76 -7.16 0.34 -18.87
CA SER A 76 -6.27 1.32 -19.52
C SER A 76 -6.03 1.07 -21.02
N PHE A 77 -6.22 -0.19 -21.48
CA PHE A 77 -6.18 -0.54 -22.90
C PHE A 77 -7.50 -0.26 -23.64
N THR A 78 -8.56 0.09 -22.90
CA THR A 78 -9.88 0.38 -23.46
C THR A 78 -10.14 1.88 -23.58
N LYS A 79 -11.34 2.24 -24.06
CA LYS A 79 -11.79 3.64 -24.09
C LYS A 79 -11.83 4.29 -22.69
N ALA A 80 -11.87 3.51 -21.61
CA ALA A 80 -11.88 4.03 -20.24
C ALA A 80 -10.65 4.88 -19.89
N ARG A 81 -9.53 4.73 -20.61
CA ARG A 81 -8.34 5.57 -20.41
C ARG A 81 -8.58 7.07 -20.63
N SER A 82 -9.60 7.45 -21.42
CA SER A 82 -9.92 8.87 -21.68
C SER A 82 -10.48 9.57 -20.44
N LEU A 83 -10.96 8.82 -19.45
CA LEU A 83 -11.43 9.35 -18.16
C LEU A 83 -10.30 10.00 -17.35
N GLU A 84 -9.04 9.68 -17.66
CA GLU A 84 -7.91 10.39 -17.08
C GLU A 84 -7.93 11.88 -17.42
N GLY A 85 -8.36 12.24 -18.64
CA GLY A 85 -8.55 13.65 -19.04
C GLY A 85 -9.70 14.36 -18.33
N ALA A 86 -10.65 13.60 -17.75
CA ALA A 86 -11.69 14.11 -16.86
C ALA A 86 -11.27 14.10 -15.37
N GLY A 87 -10.04 13.66 -15.06
CA GLY A 87 -9.49 13.70 -13.70
C GLY A 87 -9.70 12.42 -12.87
N ALA A 88 -9.79 11.25 -13.50
CA ALA A 88 -9.88 9.96 -12.79
C ALA A 88 -8.84 9.80 -11.68
N SER A 89 -7.56 10.12 -11.96
CA SER A 89 -6.49 10.08 -10.95
C SER A 89 -6.73 11.04 -9.77
N LYS A 90 -7.33 12.23 -9.99
CA LYS A 90 -7.64 13.18 -8.91
C LYS A 90 -8.72 12.63 -7.99
N VAL A 91 -9.78 12.02 -8.56
CA VAL A 91 -10.83 11.35 -7.78
C VAL A 91 -10.23 10.20 -6.97
N GLY A 92 -9.32 9.42 -7.55
CA GLY A 92 -8.56 8.39 -6.84
C GLY A 92 -7.78 8.93 -5.63
N SER A 93 -7.08 10.06 -5.80
CA SER A 93 -6.37 10.72 -4.70
C SER A 93 -7.30 11.19 -3.57
N VAL A 94 -8.50 11.69 -3.89
CA VAL A 94 -9.50 12.05 -2.87
C VAL A 94 -9.92 10.82 -2.07
N MET A 95 -10.23 9.70 -2.73
CA MET A 95 -10.58 8.44 -2.05
C MET A 95 -9.43 7.93 -1.16
N LEU A 96 -8.18 8.10 -1.62
CA LEU A 96 -7.00 7.75 -0.83
C LEU A 96 -6.89 8.62 0.44
N TYR A 97 -7.20 9.91 0.39
CA TYR A 97 -7.24 10.74 1.61
C TYR A 97 -8.37 10.35 2.56
N VAL A 98 -9.54 9.95 2.04
CA VAL A 98 -10.62 9.41 2.88
C VAL A 98 -10.19 8.13 3.59
N LEU A 99 -9.47 7.23 2.90
CA LEU A 99 -8.89 6.03 3.51
C LEU A 99 -7.93 6.37 4.65
N VAL A 100 -7.00 7.30 4.43
CA VAL A 100 -6.03 7.74 5.46
C VAL A 100 -6.73 8.32 6.68
N ALA A 101 -7.72 9.20 6.46
CA ALA A 101 -8.51 9.78 7.54
C ALA A 101 -9.22 8.70 8.36
N THR A 102 -9.80 7.71 7.69
CA THR A 102 -10.49 6.59 8.33
C THR A 102 -9.55 5.77 9.21
N ILE A 103 -8.34 5.46 8.72
CA ILE A 103 -7.34 4.72 9.51
C ILE A 103 -6.91 5.53 10.74
N GLY A 104 -6.68 6.83 10.59
CA GLY A 104 -6.33 7.72 11.70
C GLY A 104 -7.39 7.79 12.81
N MET A 105 -8.68 7.72 12.44
CA MET A 105 -9.78 7.72 13.41
C MET A 105 -9.85 6.46 14.29
N HIS A 106 -9.22 5.36 13.89
CA HIS A 106 -9.19 4.13 14.70
C HIS A 106 -8.11 4.15 15.80
N MET A 107 -7.28 5.19 15.87
CA MET A 107 -6.15 5.27 16.80
C MET A 107 -6.58 5.87 18.14
N ASP A 108 -6.36 5.14 19.25
CA ASP A 108 -6.55 5.65 20.61
C ASP A 108 -5.21 6.13 21.20
N LEU A 109 -5.02 7.44 21.22
CA LEU A 109 -3.84 8.07 21.81
C LEU A 109 -3.86 8.09 23.34
N GLY A 110 -5.05 7.96 23.96
CA GLY A 110 -5.19 7.95 25.42
C GLY A 110 -4.50 6.74 26.04
N ALA A 111 -4.66 5.57 25.42
CA ALA A 111 -4.02 4.32 25.85
C ALA A 111 -2.48 4.35 25.84
N LEU A 112 -1.86 5.25 25.05
CA LEU A 112 -0.41 5.43 25.02
C LEU A 112 0.12 6.24 26.21
N LEU A 113 -0.71 7.08 26.83
CA LEU A 113 -0.32 7.90 28.00
C LEU A 113 -0.12 7.05 29.26
N ASP A 114 -0.81 5.91 29.37
CA ASP A 114 -0.63 4.95 30.46
C ASP A 114 0.72 4.21 30.38
N ARG A 115 1.38 4.24 29.22
CA ARG A 115 2.65 3.55 28.97
C ARG A 115 3.65 4.46 28.24
N PRO A 116 4.13 5.54 28.87
CA PRO A 116 4.94 6.56 28.22
C PRO A 116 6.28 6.01 27.69
N TRP A 117 6.79 4.92 28.26
CA TRP A 117 8.01 4.26 27.79
C TRP A 117 7.86 3.70 26.36
N LEU A 118 6.64 3.43 25.88
CA LEU A 118 6.40 3.02 24.49
C LEU A 118 6.74 4.14 23.49
N PHE A 119 6.59 5.41 23.86
CA PHE A 119 7.05 6.52 23.02
C PHE A 119 8.57 6.56 22.92
N ALA A 120 9.28 6.30 24.02
CA ALA A 120 10.74 6.22 24.01
C ALA A 120 11.22 5.05 23.12
N LEU A 121 10.60 3.88 23.25
CA LEU A 121 10.88 2.72 22.40
C LEU A 121 10.61 3.03 20.93
N GLY A 122 9.46 3.62 20.61
CA GLY A 122 9.11 4.05 19.26
C GLY A 122 10.11 5.06 18.69
N GLY A 123 10.54 6.03 19.50
CA GLY A 123 11.55 7.02 19.13
C GLY A 123 12.90 6.38 18.79
N ILE A 124 13.37 5.44 19.62
CA ILE A 124 14.60 4.67 19.36
C ILE A 124 14.47 3.89 18.06
N TRP A 125 13.37 3.14 17.89
CA TRP A 125 13.12 2.33 16.70
C TRP A 125 13.14 3.20 15.43
N ILE A 126 12.33 4.26 15.38
CA ILE A 126 12.22 5.12 14.19
C ILE A 126 13.55 5.81 13.89
N SER A 127 14.32 6.17 14.92
CA SER A 127 15.64 6.78 14.76
C SER A 127 16.65 5.80 14.16
N VAL A 128 16.69 4.56 14.66
CA VAL A 128 17.54 3.49 14.09
C VAL A 128 17.15 3.18 12.65
N HIS A 129 15.85 3.05 12.37
CA HIS A 129 15.33 2.84 11.02
C HIS A 129 15.72 3.98 10.07
N ALA A 130 15.48 5.23 10.47
CA ALA A 130 15.79 6.41 9.66
C ALA A 130 17.30 6.50 9.37
N ALA A 131 18.14 6.29 10.39
CA ALA A 131 19.59 6.27 10.21
C ALA A 131 20.03 5.18 9.22
N LEU A 132 19.53 3.95 9.38
CA LEU A 132 19.83 2.84 8.48
C LEU A 132 19.39 3.15 7.04
N MET A 133 18.16 3.63 6.84
CA MET A 133 17.63 3.99 5.53
C MET A 133 18.46 5.08 4.85
N LEU A 134 18.88 6.11 5.59
CA LEU A 134 19.72 7.19 5.05
C LEU A 134 21.12 6.69 4.68
N ILE A 135 21.74 5.85 5.51
CA ILE A 135 23.05 5.25 5.24
C ILE A 135 22.99 4.37 3.98
N VAL A 136 22.00 3.48 3.91
CA VAL A 136 21.82 2.57 2.76
C VAL A 136 21.52 3.36 1.49
N ALA A 137 20.61 4.35 1.55
CA ALA A 137 20.29 5.20 0.41
C ALA A 137 21.53 5.94 -0.12
N LYS A 138 22.40 6.42 0.78
CA LYS A 138 23.67 7.05 0.40
C LYS A 138 24.65 6.06 -0.22
N LEU A 139 24.77 4.86 0.35
CA LEU A 139 25.69 3.82 -0.13
C LEU A 139 25.37 3.37 -1.56
N ILE A 140 24.09 3.11 -1.85
CA ILE A 140 23.65 2.66 -3.17
C ILE A 140 23.29 3.81 -4.12
N ARG A 141 23.44 5.05 -3.67
CA ARG A 141 23.06 6.28 -4.41
C ARG A 141 21.60 6.25 -4.88
N ALA A 142 20.70 5.78 -4.01
CA ALA A 142 19.28 5.70 -4.32
C ALA A 142 18.62 7.09 -4.34
N PRO A 143 17.72 7.34 -5.31
CA PRO A 143 16.81 8.48 -5.27
C PRO A 143 15.99 8.53 -3.98
N LEU A 144 15.81 9.74 -3.42
CA LEU A 144 15.01 10.00 -2.22
C LEU A 144 13.57 9.46 -2.33
N PHE A 145 13.00 9.47 -3.54
CA PHE A 145 11.69 8.87 -3.83
C PHE A 145 11.61 7.40 -3.40
N PHE A 146 12.54 6.56 -3.85
CA PHE A 146 12.52 5.13 -3.53
C PHE A 146 12.75 4.88 -2.04
N MET A 147 13.59 5.69 -1.41
CA MET A 147 13.79 5.64 0.04
C MET A 147 12.50 5.99 0.80
N ALA A 148 11.76 7.02 0.38
CA ALA A 148 10.53 7.44 1.05
C ALA A 148 9.42 6.39 0.94
N VAL A 149 9.18 5.85 -0.26
CA VAL A 149 8.19 4.79 -0.48
C VAL A 149 8.60 3.51 0.24
N GLY A 150 9.88 3.12 0.17
CA GLY A 150 10.41 1.95 0.87
C GLY A 150 10.34 2.07 2.39
N SER A 151 10.63 3.25 2.95
CA SER A 151 10.48 3.49 4.39
C SER A 151 9.03 3.32 4.84
N GLN A 152 8.08 3.89 4.09
CA GLN A 152 6.66 3.74 4.42
C GLN A 152 6.15 2.31 4.24
N ALA A 153 6.64 1.58 3.23
CA ALA A 153 6.32 0.16 3.07
C ALA A 153 6.70 -0.68 4.29
N ASN A 154 7.72 -0.28 5.05
CA ASN A 154 8.17 -0.96 6.26
C ASN A 154 7.48 -0.46 7.55
N ILE A 155 7.25 0.85 7.70
CA ILE A 155 6.69 1.42 8.94
C ILE A 155 5.17 1.47 8.90
N GLY A 156 4.59 2.16 7.92
CA GLY A 156 3.13 2.36 7.85
C GLY A 156 2.42 1.41 6.89
N GLY A 157 3.18 0.54 6.21
CA GLY A 157 2.71 -0.59 5.44
C GLY A 157 1.66 -0.22 4.40
N ALA A 158 0.62 -1.04 4.33
CA ALA A 158 -0.48 -0.96 3.37
C ALA A 158 -1.23 0.38 3.40
N ALA A 159 -1.20 1.07 4.54
CA ALA A 159 -1.94 2.31 4.76
C ALA A 159 -1.23 3.53 4.18
N SER A 160 0.07 3.67 4.42
CA SER A 160 0.80 4.92 4.14
C SER A 160 1.78 4.84 2.97
N ALA A 161 2.27 3.64 2.61
CA ALA A 161 3.14 3.47 1.45
C ALA A 161 2.47 3.91 0.12
N PRO A 162 1.18 3.59 -0.12
CA PRO A 162 0.49 4.04 -1.33
C PRO A 162 0.30 5.55 -1.35
N VAL A 163 0.13 6.16 -0.17
CA VAL A 163 -0.06 7.61 0.00
C VAL A 163 1.20 8.34 -0.43
N ILE A 164 2.34 7.97 0.14
CA ILE A 164 3.62 8.58 -0.24
C ILE A 164 3.94 8.29 -1.71
N ALA A 165 3.66 7.09 -2.23
CA ALA A 165 3.85 6.81 -3.66
C ALA A 165 2.96 7.68 -4.56
N SER A 166 1.68 7.85 -4.18
CA SER A 166 0.69 8.64 -4.94
C SER A 166 1.00 10.15 -4.96
N ALA A 167 1.70 10.65 -3.94
CA ALA A 167 2.16 12.04 -3.88
C ALA A 167 3.17 12.37 -4.99
N PHE A 168 3.89 11.36 -5.51
CA PHE A 168 4.76 11.54 -6.69
C PHE A 168 3.98 11.32 -7.98
N HIS A 169 3.21 10.24 -8.05
CA HIS A 169 2.32 10.01 -9.18
C HIS A 169 1.18 9.07 -8.75
N PRO A 170 -0.10 9.39 -8.99
CA PRO A 170 -1.23 8.56 -8.56
C PRO A 170 -1.14 7.10 -9.01
N ALA A 171 -0.64 6.85 -10.22
CA ALA A 171 -0.41 5.49 -10.73
C ALA A 171 0.63 4.65 -9.97
N LEU A 172 1.38 5.24 -9.03
CA LEU A 172 2.33 4.53 -8.17
C LEU A 172 1.70 4.02 -6.87
N ALA A 173 0.46 4.39 -6.55
CA ALA A 173 -0.22 3.88 -5.37
C ALA A 173 -0.23 2.33 -5.32
N PRO A 174 -0.56 1.60 -6.41
CA PRO A 174 -0.51 0.13 -6.41
C PRO A 174 0.90 -0.43 -6.15
N VAL A 175 1.93 0.24 -6.68
CA VAL A 175 3.33 -0.15 -6.44
C VAL A 175 3.66 -0.02 -4.96
N GLY A 176 3.26 1.10 -4.32
CA GLY A 176 3.42 1.29 -2.88
C GLY A 176 2.71 0.21 -2.06
N VAL A 177 1.51 -0.22 -2.47
CA VAL A 177 0.79 -1.32 -1.83
C VAL A 177 1.55 -2.65 -1.93
N LEU A 178 2.00 -3.03 -3.13
CA LEU A 178 2.73 -4.27 -3.34
C LEU A 178 4.06 -4.28 -2.58
N LEU A 179 4.75 -3.13 -2.53
CA LEU A 179 5.97 -2.96 -1.75
C LEU A 179 5.70 -3.16 -0.25
N ALA A 180 4.57 -2.67 0.26
CA ALA A 180 4.17 -2.88 1.64
C ALA A 180 3.88 -4.35 1.96
N VAL A 181 3.20 -5.08 1.06
CA VAL A 181 2.97 -6.53 1.26
C VAL A 181 4.29 -7.30 1.25
N LEU A 182 5.20 -6.96 0.32
CA LEU A 182 6.54 -7.54 0.30
C LEU A 182 7.30 -7.25 1.61
N GLY A 183 7.20 -6.00 2.09
CA GLY A 183 7.75 -5.59 3.39
C GLY A 183 7.19 -6.40 4.56
N TYR A 184 5.88 -6.68 4.58
CA TYR A 184 5.29 -7.54 5.61
C TYR A 184 5.76 -8.99 5.56
N ALA A 185 5.87 -9.58 4.36
CA ALA A 185 6.40 -10.93 4.21
C ALA A 185 7.84 -11.02 4.73
N LEU A 186 8.73 -10.13 4.25
CA LEU A 186 10.13 -10.06 4.72
C LEU A 186 10.22 -9.77 6.23
N GLY A 187 9.44 -8.81 6.71
CA GLY A 187 9.38 -8.42 8.11
C GLY A 187 8.99 -9.58 9.02
N THR A 188 8.06 -10.43 8.60
CA THR A 188 7.63 -11.62 9.36
C THR A 188 8.80 -12.59 9.57
N TYR A 189 9.56 -12.89 8.51
CA TYR A 189 10.74 -13.76 8.63
C TYR A 189 11.85 -13.14 9.46
N CYS A 190 12.16 -11.86 9.24
CA CYS A 190 13.18 -11.15 10.02
C CYS A 190 12.81 -11.07 11.50
N ALA A 191 11.54 -10.80 11.83
CA ALA A 191 11.05 -10.77 13.20
C ALA A 191 11.10 -12.14 13.86
N TYR A 192 10.75 -13.21 13.13
CA TYR A 192 10.89 -14.58 13.63
C TYR A 192 12.35 -14.92 13.95
N LEU A 193 13.28 -14.63 13.04
CA LEU A 193 14.71 -14.84 13.27
C LEU A 193 15.23 -14.02 14.45
N ALA A 194 14.84 -12.74 14.56
CA ALA A 194 15.19 -11.90 15.69
C ALA A 194 14.65 -12.48 17.01
N GLY A 195 13.41 -12.98 17.00
CA GLY A 195 12.81 -13.67 18.14
C GLY A 195 13.59 -14.91 18.57
N LEU A 196 14.03 -15.75 17.63
CA LEU A 196 14.87 -16.92 17.92
C LEU A 196 16.21 -16.52 18.53
N VAL A 197 16.85 -15.46 18.02
CA VAL A 197 18.11 -14.95 18.57
C VAL A 197 17.91 -14.44 20.00
N LEU A 198 16.85 -13.66 20.24
CA LEU A 198 16.54 -13.16 21.58
C LEU A 198 16.21 -14.29 22.56
N GLN A 199 15.47 -15.31 22.11
CA GLN A 199 15.17 -16.49 22.91
C GLN A 199 16.45 -17.24 23.30
N ALA A 200 17.35 -17.48 22.34
CA ALA A 200 18.64 -18.13 22.62
C ALA A 200 19.53 -17.32 23.57
N MET A 201 19.43 -15.99 23.55
CA MET A 201 20.15 -15.11 24.48
C MET A 201 19.51 -15.04 25.87
N ALA A 202 18.21 -15.28 25.98
CA ALA A 202 17.47 -15.21 27.23
C ALA A 202 17.67 -16.43 28.15
N GLY A 203 18.14 -17.56 27.60
CA GLY A 203 18.34 -18.83 28.31
C GLY A 203 17.15 -19.76 28.18
#